data_AF-A0A819M3W8-F1
#
_entry.id   AF-A0A819M3W8-F1
#
_cell.length_a   1.000
_cell.length_b   1.000
_cell.length_c   1.000
_cell.angle_alpha   90.00
_cell.angle_beta   90.00
_cell.angle_gamma   90.00
#
_symmetry.space_group_name_H-M   'P 1'
#
loop_
_entity.id
_entity.type
_entity.pdbx_description
1 polymer ?
#
loop_
_entity_poly.entity_id
_entity_poly.type
_entity_poly.pdbx_seq_one_letter_code
_entity_poly.pdbx_strand_id
1 'polypeptide(L)'
;MPEKALDLFDTMTIEPDHVTLVVLLNVCAQLASDRAKTIGKKLLQQISNNYQNNNIVLNTAIHMLMKFGDIKSAENIFYSIKNKDNFTFGAMMKGTDFLDKFSNFSFILKLGYVENEQYEKVFDLYEEMNIKPDDIIYIIVLNACAGLSNYRAMNIGKQILQKNL
;
A
#
# COMPACT_ATOMS: atom_id res chain seq x y z
N MET A 1 2.07 4.61 20.84
CA MET A 1 2.57 3.41 21.56
C MET A 1 2.51 2.16 20.65
N PRO A 2 3.12 2.16 19.45
CA PRO A 2 3.04 1.03 18.53
C PRO A 2 3.70 -0.26 19.05
N GLU A 3 4.81 -0.17 19.78
CA GLU A 3 5.50 -1.37 20.30
C GLU A 3 4.66 -2.23 21.24
N LYS A 4 3.78 -1.62 22.05
CA LYS A 4 2.91 -2.37 22.96
C LYS A 4 1.99 -3.35 22.24
N ALA A 5 1.61 -3.07 20.99
CA ALA A 5 0.82 -3.99 20.19
C ALA A 5 1.62 -5.24 19.80
N LEU A 6 2.92 -5.09 19.56
CA LEU A 6 3.83 -6.23 19.32
C LEU A 6 4.05 -7.04 20.59
N ASP A 7 4.20 -6.39 21.74
CA ASP A 7 4.30 -7.08 23.04
C ASP A 7 3.04 -7.88 23.34
N LEU A 8 1.86 -7.30 23.08
CA LEU A 8 0.59 -8.01 23.24
C LEU A 8 0.53 -9.23 22.31
N PHE A 9 0.92 -9.06 21.05
CA PHE A 9 0.97 -10.15 20.07
C PHE A 9 1.83 -11.33 20.54
N ASP A 10 3.00 -11.07 21.13
CA ASP A 10 3.88 -12.12 21.66
C ASP A 10 3.25 -12.92 22.82
N THR A 11 2.26 -12.34 23.51
CA THR A 11 1.53 -12.99 24.61
C THR A 11 0.20 -13.62 24.19
N MET A 12 -0.23 -13.44 22.93
CA MET A 12 -1.50 -13.99 22.46
C MET A 12 -1.45 -15.53 22.40
N THR A 13 -2.43 -16.17 23.02
CA THR A 13 -2.63 -17.64 22.96
C THR A 13 -3.66 -18.07 21.93
N ILE A 14 -4.28 -17.10 21.26
CA ILE A 14 -5.33 -17.29 20.25
C ILE A 14 -4.78 -16.75 18.93
N GLU A 15 -5.13 -17.41 17.81
CA GLU A 15 -4.74 -16.92 16.50
C GLU A 15 -5.34 -15.53 16.20
N PRO A 16 -4.54 -14.58 15.68
CA PRO A 16 -5.05 -13.31 15.20
C PRO A 16 -6.14 -13.48 14.14
N ASP A 17 -7.25 -12.77 14.29
CA ASP A 17 -8.24 -12.63 13.23
C ASP A 17 -7.81 -11.58 12.20
N HIS A 18 -8.60 -11.44 11.12
CA HIS A 18 -8.31 -10.47 10.06
C HIS A 18 -8.17 -9.02 10.55
N VAL A 19 -8.93 -8.60 11.58
CA VAL A 19 -8.84 -7.25 12.14
C VAL A 19 -7.52 -7.08 12.88
N THR A 20 -7.15 -8.06 13.70
CA THR A 20 -5.90 -8.09 14.44
C THR A 20 -4.70 -8.09 13.49
N LEU A 21 -4.76 -8.88 12.42
CA LEU A 21 -3.73 -8.89 11.37
C LEU A 21 -3.54 -7.50 10.75
N VAL A 22 -4.63 -6.82 10.37
CA VAL A 22 -4.55 -5.46 9.80
C VAL A 22 -3.88 -4.48 10.78
N VAL A 23 -4.24 -4.54 12.06
CA VAL A 23 -3.62 -3.68 13.09
C VAL A 23 -2.12 -3.99 13.22
N LEU A 24 -1.75 -5.27 13.34
CA LEU A 24 -0.36 -5.67 13.53
C LEU A 24 0.51 -5.37 12.30
N LEU A 25 0.00 -5.59 11.08
CA LEU A 25 0.71 -5.23 9.85
C LEU A 25 0.97 -3.72 9.79
N ASN A 26 -0.01 -2.88 10.17
CA ASN A 26 0.17 -1.44 10.22
C ASN A 26 1.15 -0.98 11.30
N VAL A 27 1.13 -1.62 12.48
CA VAL A 27 2.14 -1.37 13.53
C VAL A 27 3.53 -1.74 13.04
N CYS A 28 3.66 -2.90 12.38
CA CYS A 28 4.90 -3.34 11.78
C CYS A 28 5.40 -2.33 10.73
N ALA A 29 4.50 -1.88 9.85
CA ALA A 29 4.75 -0.85 8.86
C ALA A 29 5.26 0.45 9.52
N GLN A 30 4.57 0.95 10.55
CA GLN A 30 4.93 2.18 11.27
C GLN A 30 6.30 2.10 11.93
N LEU A 31 6.64 0.95 12.52
CA LEU A 31 7.88 0.77 13.26
C LEU A 31 9.09 0.56 12.35
N ALA A 32 8.94 -0.23 11.28
CA ALA A 32 10.00 -0.61 10.35
C ALA A 32 11.30 -1.16 10.98
N SER A 33 11.26 -1.54 12.26
CA SER A 33 12.38 -2.10 13.03
C SER A 33 12.64 -3.56 12.66
N ASP A 34 13.80 -4.09 13.03
CA ASP A 34 14.12 -5.51 12.77
C ASP A 34 13.14 -6.47 13.47
N ARG A 35 12.64 -6.08 14.65
CA ARG A 35 11.58 -6.81 15.36
C ARG A 35 10.28 -6.79 14.54
N ALA A 36 9.86 -5.62 14.07
CA ALA A 36 8.68 -5.48 13.22
C ALA A 36 8.80 -6.27 11.92
N LYS A 37 9.97 -6.30 11.27
CA LYS A 37 10.23 -7.12 10.09
C LYS A 37 10.11 -8.62 10.38
N THR A 38 10.63 -9.06 11.53
CA THR A 38 10.55 -10.46 11.97
C THR A 38 9.11 -10.87 12.23
N ILE A 39 8.33 -10.03 12.91
CA ILE A 39 6.91 -10.28 13.17
C ILE A 39 6.12 -10.24 11.85
N GLY A 40 6.36 -9.25 11.00
CA GLY A 40 5.73 -9.13 9.68
C GLY A 40 5.86 -10.39 8.84
N LYS A 41 7.04 -11.04 8.84
CA LYS A 41 7.23 -12.33 8.16
C LYS A 41 6.34 -13.45 8.71
N LYS A 42 6.18 -13.53 10.04
CA LYS A 42 5.26 -14.49 10.67
C LYS A 42 3.81 -14.22 10.28
N LEU A 43 3.40 -12.95 10.28
CA LEU A 43 2.05 -12.55 9.86
C LEU A 43 1.79 -12.92 8.39
N LEU A 44 2.76 -12.69 7.49
CA LEU A 44 2.65 -13.06 6.08
C LEU A 44 2.44 -14.57 5.88
N GLN A 45 3.10 -15.41 6.68
CA GLN A 45 2.89 -16.86 6.66
C GLN A 45 1.47 -17.25 7.11
N GLN A 46 0.93 -16.57 8.13
CA GLN A 46 -0.44 -16.80 8.57
C GLN A 46 -1.45 -16.37 7.49
N ILE A 47 -1.17 -15.25 6.81
CA ILE A 47 -2.01 -14.72 5.72
C ILE A 47 -2.05 -15.68 4.54
N SER A 48 -0.91 -16.28 4.16
CA SER A 48 -0.87 -17.23 3.05
C SER A 48 -1.68 -18.50 3.30
N ASN A 49 -1.89 -18.87 4.57
CA ASN A 49 -2.63 -20.07 4.94
C ASN A 49 -4.14 -19.81 5.03
N ASN A 50 -4.54 -18.65 5.58
CA ASN A 50 -5.90 -18.43 6.04
C ASN A 50 -6.62 -17.22 5.39
N TYR A 51 -5.88 -16.30 4.75
CA TYR A 51 -6.40 -15.00 4.31
C TYR A 51 -6.01 -14.62 2.87
N GLN A 52 -5.67 -15.60 2.03
CA GLN A 52 -5.25 -15.43 0.63
C GLN A 52 -6.30 -14.78 -0.30
N ASN A 53 -7.56 -14.64 0.15
CA ASN A 53 -8.63 -13.97 -0.60
C ASN A 53 -9.17 -12.72 0.13
N ASN A 54 -8.56 -12.30 1.23
CA ASN A 54 -9.00 -11.12 1.97
C ASN A 54 -8.24 -9.88 1.48
N ASN A 55 -8.84 -9.14 0.54
CA ASN A 55 -8.21 -7.95 -0.06
C ASN A 55 -7.78 -6.91 0.97
N ILE A 56 -8.51 -6.74 2.08
CA ILE A 56 -8.14 -5.76 3.13
C ILE A 56 -6.81 -6.18 3.77
N VAL A 57 -6.69 -7.45 4.15
CA VAL A 57 -5.46 -8.00 4.75
C VAL A 57 -4.31 -7.97 3.75
N LEU A 58 -4.55 -8.36 2.49
CA LEU A 58 -3.53 -8.37 1.43
C LEU A 58 -3.05 -6.95 1.08
N ASN A 59 -3.94 -5.97 0.98
CA ASN A 59 -3.58 -4.57 0.75
C ASN A 59 -2.75 -4.02 1.93
N THR A 60 -3.08 -4.40 3.17
CA THR A 60 -2.30 -4.01 4.35
C THR A 60 -0.92 -4.69 4.38
N ALA A 61 -0.84 -5.94 3.90
CA ALA A 61 0.44 -6.65 3.76
C ALA A 61 1.34 -6.00 2.70
N ILE A 62 0.78 -5.60 1.55
CA ILE A 62 1.47 -4.80 0.52
C ILE A 62 2.02 -3.52 1.15
N HIS A 63 1.19 -2.79 1.92
CA HIS A 63 1.62 -1.57 2.60
C HIS A 63 2.82 -1.80 3.53
N MET A 64 2.77 -2.83 4.38
CA MET A 64 3.89 -3.19 5.27
C MET A 64 5.17 -3.54 4.49
N LEU A 65 5.06 -4.32 3.41
CA LEU A 65 6.21 -4.71 2.60
C LEU A 65 6.87 -3.51 1.90
N MET A 66 6.06 -2.56 1.42
CA MET A 66 6.56 -1.29 0.87
C MET A 66 7.29 -0.47 1.95
N LYS A 67 6.81 -0.41 3.20
CA LYS A 67 7.53 0.26 4.33
C LYS A 67 8.89 -0.38 4.57
N PHE A 68 8.98 -1.69 4.36
CA PHE A 68 10.21 -2.43 4.56
C PHE A 68 11.17 -2.34 3.37
N GLY A 69 10.74 -1.73 2.25
CA GLY A 69 11.49 -1.70 0.99
C GLY A 69 11.49 -3.02 0.23
N ASP A 70 10.68 -4.01 0.63
CA ASP A 70 10.55 -5.29 -0.05
C ASP A 70 9.50 -5.22 -1.17
N ILE A 71 9.83 -4.41 -2.18
CA ILE A 71 8.95 -4.10 -3.32
C ILE A 71 8.59 -5.39 -4.07
N LYS A 72 9.54 -6.32 -4.21
CA LYS A 72 9.32 -7.56 -4.97
C LYS A 72 8.27 -8.45 -4.31
N SER A 73 8.30 -8.59 -2.98
CA SER A 73 7.26 -9.32 -2.26
C SER A 73 5.91 -8.60 -2.33
N ALA A 74 5.91 -7.27 -2.30
CA ALA A 74 4.69 -6.47 -2.48
C ALA A 74 4.07 -6.67 -3.87
N GLU A 75 4.88 -6.64 -4.94
CA GLU A 75 4.48 -6.94 -6.32
C GLU A 75 3.86 -8.35 -6.41
N ASN A 76 4.50 -9.36 -5.82
CA ASN A 76 3.98 -10.73 -5.83
C ASN A 76 2.58 -10.83 -5.21
N ILE A 77 2.34 -10.18 -4.07
CA ILE A 77 1.02 -10.15 -3.44
C ILE A 77 0.03 -9.39 -4.32
N PHE A 78 0.40 -8.19 -4.80
CA PHE A 78 -0.43 -7.39 -5.68
C PHE A 78 -0.90 -8.18 -6.90
N TYR A 79 0.01 -8.84 -7.62
CA TYR A 79 -0.33 -9.61 -8.81
C TYR A 79 -1.16 -10.87 -8.49
N SER A 80 -1.08 -11.42 -7.28
CA SER A 80 -1.93 -12.54 -6.84
C SER A 80 -3.40 -12.16 -6.57
N ILE A 81 -3.70 -10.88 -6.29
CA ILE A 81 -5.07 -10.41 -6.05
C ILE A 81 -5.86 -10.43 -7.37
N LYS A 82 -6.93 -11.23 -7.43
CA LYS A 82 -7.75 -11.37 -8.65
C LYS A 82 -8.57 -10.11 -8.97
N ASN A 83 -9.27 -9.59 -7.97
CA ASN A 83 -10.15 -8.43 -8.12
C ASN A 83 -9.50 -7.23 -7.43
N LYS A 84 -8.71 -6.47 -8.19
CA LYS A 84 -8.05 -5.25 -7.70
C LYS A 84 -9.03 -4.07 -7.79
N ASP A 85 -9.09 -3.28 -6.73
CA ASP A 85 -9.83 -2.02 -6.69
C ASP A 85 -8.85 -0.83 -6.59
N ASN A 86 -9.40 0.39 -6.55
CA ASN A 86 -8.58 1.61 -6.40
C ASN A 86 -7.71 1.56 -5.12
N PHE A 87 -8.15 0.83 -4.07
CA PHE A 87 -7.33 0.65 -2.87
C PHE A 87 -6.12 -0.25 -3.13
N THR A 88 -6.29 -1.35 -3.86
CA THR A 88 -5.17 -2.23 -4.24
C THR A 88 -4.16 -1.51 -5.12
N PHE A 89 -4.61 -0.74 -6.12
CA PHE A 89 -3.72 0.07 -6.96
C PHE A 89 -3.06 1.20 -6.16
N GLY A 90 -3.81 1.92 -5.33
CA GLY A 90 -3.28 2.99 -4.48
C GLY A 90 -2.23 2.50 -3.49
N ALA A 91 -2.44 1.32 -2.90
CA ALA A 91 -1.49 0.68 -1.98
C ALA A 91 -0.14 0.43 -2.66
N MET A 92 -0.14 0.02 -3.93
CA MET A 92 1.08 -0.21 -4.70
C MET A 92 1.74 1.09 -5.20
N MET A 93 0.95 2.03 -5.73
CA MET A 93 1.46 3.25 -6.35
C MET A 93 2.01 4.26 -5.34
N LYS A 94 1.34 4.46 -4.20
CA LYS A 94 1.73 5.48 -3.19
C LYS A 94 1.86 4.95 -1.77
N GLY A 95 1.37 3.75 -1.48
CA GLY A 95 1.29 3.23 -0.11
C GLY A 95 0.14 3.88 0.64
N THR A 96 -0.88 3.11 0.98
CA THR A 96 -2.09 3.64 1.60
C THR A 96 -1.98 3.63 3.13
N ASP A 97 -1.89 4.80 3.75
CA ASP A 97 -2.12 4.96 5.20
C ASP A 97 -3.63 5.01 5.47
N PHE A 98 -4.27 3.84 5.50
CA PHE A 98 -5.73 3.68 5.61
C PHE A 98 -6.33 4.09 6.98
N LEU A 99 -5.51 4.35 8.01
CA LEU A 99 -6.02 4.62 9.37
C LEU A 99 -6.04 6.09 9.81
N ASP A 100 -5.69 7.05 8.94
CA ASP A 100 -5.83 8.48 9.24
C ASP A 100 -7.27 9.02 9.12
N LYS A 101 -8.28 8.14 9.09
CA LYS A 101 -9.70 8.52 9.20
C LYS A 101 -10.07 9.23 10.52
N PHE A 102 -9.16 9.33 11.50
CA PHE A 102 -9.41 9.96 12.81
C PHE A 102 -8.67 11.27 13.09
N SER A 103 -7.90 11.84 12.16
CA SER A 103 -7.34 13.18 12.40
C SER A 103 -6.98 13.88 11.09
N ASN A 104 -7.99 14.48 10.45
CA ASN A 104 -7.88 15.69 9.65
C ASN A 104 -6.68 15.78 8.69
N PHE A 105 -6.93 15.37 7.43
CA PHE A 105 -6.32 15.93 6.21
C PHE A 105 -4.85 16.37 6.31
N SER A 106 -3.99 15.49 6.82
CA SER A 106 -2.56 15.74 6.85
C SER A 106 -1.86 14.45 6.50
N PHE A 107 -1.21 14.44 5.32
CA PHE A 107 -0.21 13.46 4.89
C PHE A 107 -0.72 12.18 4.19
N ILE A 108 -1.37 12.33 3.02
CA ILE A 108 -1.60 11.24 2.03
C ILE A 108 -0.27 10.74 1.41
N LEU A 109 0.85 10.73 2.12
CA LEU A 109 2.18 10.53 1.57
C LEU A 109 2.88 9.62 2.57
N LYS A 110 3.29 8.42 2.20
CA LYS A 110 4.65 8.20 1.71
C LYS A 110 4.89 6.69 1.82
N LEU A 111 4.84 5.86 0.73
CA LEU A 111 5.67 4.61 0.49
C LEU A 111 5.74 3.93 -0.89
N GLY A 112 4.87 4.27 -1.83
CA GLY A 112 4.75 3.47 -3.05
C GLY A 112 5.91 3.67 -4.03
N TYR A 113 5.69 3.33 -5.30
CA TYR A 113 6.66 3.65 -6.36
C TYR A 113 7.07 5.12 -6.40
N VAL A 114 6.16 6.06 -6.11
CA VAL A 114 6.44 7.50 -6.00
C VAL A 114 7.59 7.79 -5.03
N GLU A 115 7.66 7.06 -3.92
CA GLU A 115 8.62 7.29 -2.85
C GLU A 115 9.98 6.66 -3.06
N ASN A 116 9.96 5.52 -3.73
CA ASN A 116 11.17 4.84 -4.16
C ASN A 116 11.73 5.48 -5.46
N GLU A 117 11.23 6.67 -5.84
CA GLU A 117 11.56 7.40 -7.07
C GLU A 117 11.30 6.58 -8.36
N GLN A 118 10.46 5.54 -8.27
CA GLN A 118 10.06 4.66 -9.37
C GLN A 118 8.80 5.18 -10.07
N TYR A 119 8.73 6.47 -10.32
CA TYR A 119 7.56 7.16 -10.88
C TYR A 119 7.08 6.56 -12.22
N GLU A 120 7.96 5.99 -13.05
CA GLU A 120 7.56 5.30 -14.29
C GLU A 120 6.62 4.12 -14.02
N LYS A 121 6.87 3.35 -12.95
CA LYS A 121 6.00 2.23 -12.58
C LYS A 121 4.62 2.68 -12.11
N VAL A 122 4.48 3.93 -11.66
CA VAL A 122 3.15 4.52 -11.36
C VAL A 122 2.35 4.66 -12.64
N PHE A 123 2.99 5.09 -13.73
CA PHE A 123 2.34 5.22 -15.03
C PHE A 123 1.99 3.85 -15.62
N ASP A 124 2.89 2.87 -15.50
CA ASP A 124 2.62 1.49 -15.94
C ASP A 124 1.39 0.93 -15.22
N LEU A 125 1.34 1.05 -13.88
CA LEU A 125 0.17 0.61 -13.12
C LEU A 125 -1.10 1.37 -13.49
N TYR A 126 -1.03 2.68 -13.76
CA TYR A 126 -2.19 3.49 -14.13
C TYR A 126 -2.75 3.06 -15.48
N GLU A 127 -1.88 2.73 -16.44
CA GLU A 127 -2.26 2.21 -17.74
C GLU A 127 -2.80 0.77 -17.67
N GLU A 128 -2.34 -0.04 -16.71
CA GLU A 128 -2.87 -1.38 -16.43
C GLU A 128 -4.26 -1.38 -15.76
N MET A 129 -4.72 -0.25 -15.21
CA MET A 129 -6.01 -0.18 -14.51
C MET A 129 -7.18 -0.41 -15.48
N ASN A 130 -7.92 -1.49 -15.27
CA ASN A 130 -9.19 -1.79 -15.95
C ASN A 130 -10.42 -1.23 -15.22
N ILE A 131 -10.21 -0.37 -14.23
CA ILE A 131 -11.24 0.27 -13.41
C ILE A 131 -11.11 1.79 -13.53
N LYS A 132 -12.22 2.52 -13.31
CA LYS A 132 -12.18 3.99 -13.30
C LYS A 132 -11.37 4.47 -12.06
N PRO A 133 -10.27 5.20 -12.25
CA PRO A 133 -9.53 5.80 -11.14
C PRO A 133 -10.40 6.77 -10.34
N ASP A 134 -10.17 6.84 -9.04
CA ASP A 134 -10.77 7.86 -8.17
C ASP A 134 -9.84 9.07 -7.98
N ASP A 135 -10.33 10.08 -7.25
CA ASP A 135 -9.59 11.31 -6.96
C ASP A 135 -8.24 11.05 -6.29
N ILE A 136 -8.16 10.01 -5.46
CA ILE A 136 -6.91 9.63 -4.80
C ILE A 136 -5.92 9.20 -5.86
N ILE A 137 -6.25 8.22 -6.71
CA ILE A 137 -5.37 7.75 -7.79
C ILE A 137 -4.93 8.91 -8.71
N TYR A 138 -5.85 9.81 -9.09
CA TYR A 138 -5.49 10.97 -9.90
C TYR A 138 -4.45 11.86 -9.22
N ILE A 139 -4.58 12.13 -7.91
CA ILE A 139 -3.58 12.87 -7.14
C ILE A 139 -2.23 12.12 -7.14
N ILE A 140 -2.22 10.79 -7.02
CA ILE A 140 -0.98 9.99 -7.07
C ILE A 140 -0.26 10.19 -8.41
N VAL A 141 -1.00 10.03 -9.51
CA VAL A 141 -0.43 10.12 -10.86
C VAL A 141 0.03 11.53 -11.17
N LEU A 142 -0.74 12.56 -10.79
CA LEU A 142 -0.33 13.96 -10.95
C LEU A 142 0.94 14.29 -10.14
N ASN A 143 1.08 13.74 -8.94
CA ASN A 143 2.33 13.87 -8.16
C ASN A 143 3.50 13.18 -8.88
N ALA A 144 3.29 12.00 -9.48
CA ALA A 144 4.32 11.34 -10.28
C ALA A 144 4.68 12.17 -11.53
N CYS A 145 3.72 12.84 -12.17
CA CYS A 145 3.98 13.78 -13.27
C CYS A 145 4.83 14.98 -12.84
N ALA A 146 4.64 15.49 -11.62
CA ALA A 146 5.48 16.55 -11.09
C ALA A 146 6.92 16.05 -10.80
N GLY A 147 7.06 14.80 -10.35
CA GLY A 147 8.35 14.16 -10.08
C GLY A 147 9.14 13.77 -11.35
N LEU A 148 8.46 13.45 -12.45
CA LEU A 148 9.04 13.14 -13.76
C LEU A 148 8.65 14.19 -14.80
N SER A 149 9.53 15.14 -15.10
CA SER A 149 9.31 16.13 -16.17
C SER A 149 9.61 15.58 -17.57
N ASN A 150 9.01 14.45 -17.94
CA ASN A 150 9.17 13.84 -19.26
C ASN A 150 7.90 13.91 -20.12
N TYR A 151 8.02 13.57 -21.41
CA TYR A 151 6.91 13.67 -22.36
C TYR A 151 5.73 12.74 -22.00
N ARG A 152 6.01 11.55 -21.48
CA ARG A 152 4.98 10.58 -21.05
C ARG A 152 4.15 11.15 -19.90
N ALA A 153 4.82 11.64 -18.86
CA ALA A 153 4.20 12.31 -17.71
C ALA A 153 3.33 13.51 -18.15
N MET A 154 3.81 14.34 -19.06
CA MET A 154 3.06 15.50 -19.55
C MET A 154 1.79 15.10 -20.32
N ASN A 155 1.85 14.03 -21.11
CA ASN A 155 0.68 13.50 -21.82
C ASN A 155 -0.35 12.91 -20.86
N ILE A 156 0.08 12.10 -19.89
CA ILE A 156 -0.82 11.51 -18.88
C ILE A 156 -1.47 12.63 -18.06
N GLY A 157 -0.70 13.62 -17.60
CA GLY A 157 -1.22 14.77 -16.86
C GLY A 157 -2.29 15.55 -17.64
N LYS A 158 -2.06 15.81 -18.94
CA LYS A 158 -3.07 16.45 -19.81
C LYS A 158 -4.35 15.64 -19.95
N GLN A 159 -4.25 14.32 -20.13
CA GLN A 159 -5.42 13.45 -20.23
C GLN A 159 -6.26 13.46 -18.96
N ILE A 160 -5.62 13.48 -17.79
CA ILE A 160 -6.31 13.54 -16.49
C ILE A 160 -7.05 14.87 -16.35
N LEU A 161 -6.39 15.99 -16.66
CA LEU A 161 -6.99 17.33 -16.56
C LEU A 161 -8.17 17.51 -17.52
N GLN A 162 -8.13 16.91 -18.72
CA GLN A 162 -9.22 16.99 -19.69
C GLN A 162 -10.44 16.12 -19.35
N LYS A 163 -10.27 15.07 -18.54
CA LYS A 163 -11.37 14.17 -18.14
C LYS A 163 -12.13 14.64 -16.88
N ASN A 164 -11.58 15.64 -16.18
CA ASN A 164 -12.12 16.18 -14.92
C ASN A 164 -12.62 17.63 -15.06
N LEU A 165 -12.70 18.15 -16.29
CA LEU A 165 -13.40 19.39 -16.69
C LEU A 165 -14.67 19.01 -17.47
#